data_AF-Q570C1-F1
#
_entry.id   AF-Q570C1-F1
#
_cell.length_a   1.000
_cell.length_b   1.000
_cell.length_c   1.000
_cell.angle_alpha   90.00
_cell.angle_beta   90.00
_cell.angle_gamma   90.00
#
_symmetry.space_group_name_H-M   'P 1'
#
loop_
_entity.id
_entity.type
_entity.pdbx_description
1 polymer ?
#
loop_
_entity_poly.entity_id
_entity_poly.type
_entity_poly.pdbx_seq_one_letter_code
_entity_poly.pdbx_strand_id
1 'polypeptide(L)'
;MVDLTRQVLSKLANQVYTEAVTAFVKKDIGSLGQLSEKFLELIKDMDVLLASDDNCLLGTWLESAKKLAKNGDERKQYEWNARTQVTMWYDSNDVNQSKLHDYANKFWSGLLEDYYLPRARLYFNEMLKSLRDKKIFKVEKWRREWIMMSHKWQQSSSEVYPVKAKGDALAISRHLLSKYFP
;
A
#
# COMPACT_ATOMS: atom_id res chain seq x y z
N MET A 1 3.98 20.37 5.65
CA MET A 1 4.27 19.48 6.80
C MET A 1 4.09 18.00 6.43
N VAL A 2 2.96 17.64 5.82
CA VAL A 2 2.65 16.27 5.34
C VAL A 2 3.76 15.71 4.47
N ASP A 3 4.21 16.42 3.44
CA ASP A 3 5.25 15.93 2.52
C ASP A 3 6.57 15.57 3.21
N LEU A 4 7.07 16.44 4.10
CA LEU A 4 8.32 16.18 4.81
C LEU A 4 8.18 14.97 5.73
N THR A 5 7.07 14.89 6.47
CA THR A 5 6.81 13.76 7.39
C THR A 5 6.66 12.46 6.62
N ARG A 6 5.91 12.47 5.51
CA ARG A 6 5.79 11.35 4.58
C ARG A 6 7.17 10.89 4.12
N GLN A 7 8.03 11.81 3.69
CA GLN A 7 9.38 11.47 3.21
C GLN A 7 10.26 10.86 4.31
N VAL A 8 10.18 11.36 5.54
CA VAL A 8 10.89 10.81 6.70
C VAL A 8 10.41 9.39 7.00
N LEU A 9 9.09 9.18 7.06
CA LEU A 9 8.51 7.86 7.30
C LEU A 9 8.81 6.87 6.17
N SER A 10 8.82 7.30 4.90
CA SER A 10 9.22 6.44 3.78
C SER A 10 10.68 5.99 3.90
N LYS A 11 11.59 6.88 4.35
CA LYS A 11 12.99 6.50 4.61
C LYS A 11 13.10 5.49 5.74
N LEU A 12 12.35 5.70 6.83
CA LEU A 12 12.31 4.75 7.94
C LEU A 12 11.73 3.40 7.51
N ALA A 13 10.66 3.38 6.72
CA ALA A 13 10.07 2.16 6.18
C ALA A 13 11.07 1.38 5.32
N ASN A 14 11.86 2.06 4.48
CA ASN A 14 12.93 1.42 3.71
C ASN A 14 13.97 0.75 4.62
N GLN A 15 14.40 1.44 5.69
CA GLN A 15 15.33 0.87 6.66
C GLN A 15 14.73 -0.38 7.34
N VAL A 16 13.51 -0.28 7.86
CA VAL A 16 12.81 -1.41 8.52
C VAL A 16 12.65 -2.59 7.56
N TYR A 17 12.33 -2.35 6.29
CA TYR A 17 12.26 -3.39 5.26
C TYR A 17 13.61 -4.08 5.03
N THR A 18 14.69 -3.32 4.88
CA THR A 18 16.04 -3.88 4.70
C THR A 18 16.46 -4.72 5.91
N GLU A 19 16.16 -4.27 7.12
CA GLU A 19 16.40 -5.03 8.35
C GLU A 19 15.56 -6.32 8.37
N ALA A 20 14.29 -6.27 7.97
CA ALA A 20 13.41 -7.45 7.92
C ALA A 20 13.92 -8.50 6.94
N VAL A 21 14.35 -8.09 5.74
CA VAL A 21 14.96 -8.99 4.75
C VAL A 21 16.26 -9.59 5.30
N THR A 22 17.05 -8.81 6.03
CA THR A 22 18.28 -9.30 6.68
C THR A 22 17.95 -10.35 7.75
N ALA A 23 16.95 -10.12 8.58
CA ALA A 23 16.48 -11.09 9.59
C ALA A 23 16.00 -12.39 8.93
N PHE A 24 15.29 -12.29 7.80
CA PHE A 24 14.86 -13.45 7.03
C PHE A 24 16.03 -14.28 6.50
N VAL A 25 17.05 -13.65 5.91
CA VAL A 25 18.26 -14.32 5.44
C VAL A 25 19.00 -15.02 6.59
N LYS A 26 19.06 -14.37 7.76
CA LYS A 26 19.64 -14.93 9.00
C LYS A 26 18.75 -15.98 9.68
N LYS A 27 17.55 -16.25 9.14
CA LYS A 27 16.53 -17.15 9.73
C LYS A 27 16.10 -16.74 11.15
N ASP A 28 16.20 -15.45 11.46
CA ASP A 28 15.74 -14.89 12.73
C ASP A 28 14.25 -14.56 12.65
N ILE A 29 13.43 -15.53 13.06
CA ILE A 29 11.96 -15.42 13.05
C ILE A 29 11.47 -14.32 14.01
N GLY A 30 12.16 -14.12 15.14
CA GLY A 30 11.77 -13.13 16.16
C GLY A 30 11.90 -11.72 15.61
N SER A 31 13.09 -11.38 15.11
CA SER A 31 13.36 -10.07 14.51
C SER A 31 12.50 -9.83 13.26
N LEU A 32 12.35 -10.84 12.39
CA LEU A 32 11.48 -10.73 11.21
C LEU A 32 10.04 -10.39 11.61
N GLY A 33 9.49 -11.06 12.63
CA GLY A 33 8.13 -10.80 13.09
C GLY A 33 7.95 -9.36 13.60
N GLN A 34 8.86 -8.88 14.46
CA GLN A 34 8.80 -7.53 15.00
C GLN A 34 8.94 -6.45 13.92
N LEU A 35 9.89 -6.62 13.00
CA LEU A 35 10.13 -5.67 11.90
C LEU A 35 8.99 -5.67 10.88
N SER A 36 8.38 -6.83 10.63
CA SER A 36 7.19 -6.95 9.77
C SER A 36 6.03 -6.13 10.35
N GLU A 37 5.70 -6.32 11.63
CA GLU A 37 4.62 -5.55 12.27
C GLU A 37 4.92 -4.05 12.29
N LYS A 38 6.17 -3.64 12.60
CA LYS A 38 6.59 -2.24 12.54
C LYS A 38 6.41 -1.64 11.14
N PHE A 39 6.74 -2.38 10.08
CA PHE A 39 6.54 -1.92 8.70
C PHE A 39 5.05 -1.74 8.37
N LEU A 40 4.20 -2.69 8.77
CA LEU A 40 2.76 -2.59 8.54
C LEU A 40 2.12 -1.46 9.33
N GLU A 41 2.61 -1.19 10.54
CA GLU A 41 2.22 -0.02 11.34
C GLU A 41 2.63 1.29 10.67
N LEU A 42 3.85 1.39 10.14
CA LEU A 42 4.32 2.55 9.39
C LEU A 42 3.43 2.88 8.18
N ILE A 43 2.92 1.87 7.47
CA ILE A 43 1.97 2.10 6.36
C ILE A 43 0.67 2.73 6.87
N LYS A 44 0.10 2.21 7.96
CA LYS A 44 -1.15 2.73 8.54
C LYS A 44 -0.99 4.15 9.04
N ASP A 45 0.10 4.42 9.76
CA ASP A 45 0.42 5.73 10.29
C ASP A 45 0.65 6.75 9.18
N MET A 46 1.28 6.31 8.08
CA MET A 46 1.45 7.13 6.90
C MET A 46 0.10 7.40 6.21
N ASP A 47 -0.82 6.43 6.15
CA ASP A 47 -2.18 6.65 5.62
C ASP A 47 -2.92 7.73 6.42
N VAL A 48 -2.86 7.66 7.77
CA VAL A 48 -3.45 8.67 8.67
C VAL A 48 -2.86 10.07 8.42
N LEU A 49 -1.55 10.17 8.24
CA LEU A 49 -0.91 11.45 7.89
C LEU A 49 -1.43 11.98 6.55
N LEU A 50 -1.54 11.14 5.53
CA LEU A 50 -2.01 11.54 4.19
C LEU A 50 -3.48 11.94 4.20
N ALA A 51 -4.30 11.33 5.05
CA ALA A 51 -5.71 11.68 5.21
C ALA A 51 -5.93 13.13 5.67
N SER A 52 -4.87 13.80 6.20
CA SER A 52 -4.93 15.19 6.68
C SER A 52 -4.65 16.26 5.61
N ASP A 53 -4.47 15.88 4.33
CA ASP A 53 -4.25 16.81 3.21
C ASP A 53 -5.13 16.48 1.99
N ASP A 54 -5.87 17.46 1.48
CA ASP A 54 -6.80 17.30 0.35
C ASP A 54 -6.09 16.79 -0.93
N ASN A 55 -4.78 17.05 -1.06
CA ASN A 55 -3.97 16.64 -2.21
C ASN A 55 -3.49 15.18 -2.12
N CYS A 56 -3.69 14.53 -0.98
CA CYS A 56 -3.19 13.18 -0.71
C CYS A 56 -4.31 12.15 -0.59
N LEU A 57 -5.48 12.39 -1.19
CA LEU A 57 -6.66 11.53 -1.07
C LEU A 57 -6.93 10.75 -2.36
N LEU A 58 -7.04 9.42 -2.25
CA LEU A 58 -7.45 8.57 -3.37
C LEU A 58 -8.88 8.92 -3.85
N GLY A 59 -9.79 9.27 -2.93
CA GLY A 59 -11.18 9.57 -3.27
C GLY A 59 -11.31 10.72 -4.27
N THR A 60 -10.48 11.76 -4.14
CA THR A 60 -10.49 12.90 -5.07
C THR A 60 -10.19 12.46 -6.50
N TRP A 61 -9.24 11.54 -6.68
CA TRP A 61 -8.89 10.97 -7.98
C TRP A 61 -10.04 10.12 -8.56
N LEU A 62 -10.57 9.19 -7.76
CA LEU A 62 -11.62 8.27 -8.21
C LEU A 62 -12.93 9.00 -8.53
N GLU A 63 -13.35 9.95 -7.69
CA GLU A 63 -14.56 10.74 -7.95
C GLU A 63 -14.39 11.67 -9.15
N SER A 64 -13.19 12.18 -9.41
CA SER A 64 -12.92 12.98 -10.61
C SER A 64 -13.08 12.15 -11.88
N ALA A 65 -12.58 10.92 -11.90
CA ALA A 65 -12.77 10.02 -13.04
C ALA A 65 -14.25 9.68 -13.26
N LYS A 66 -14.98 9.35 -12.17
CA LYS A 66 -16.41 9.03 -12.24
C LYS A 66 -17.29 10.17 -12.75
N LYS A 67 -16.94 11.42 -12.45
CA LYS A 67 -17.69 12.61 -12.92
C LYS A 67 -17.65 12.81 -14.43
N LEU A 68 -16.69 12.19 -15.13
CA LEU A 68 -16.59 12.26 -16.59
C LEU A 68 -17.55 11.30 -17.31
N ALA A 69 -18.14 10.35 -16.59
CA ALA A 69 -19.02 9.33 -17.16
C ALA A 69 -20.43 9.88 -17.46
N LYS A 70 -21.03 9.42 -18.55
CA LYS A 70 -22.39 9.77 -18.98
C LYS A 70 -23.44 8.78 -18.48
N ASN A 71 -23.05 7.59 -18.08
CA ASN A 71 -23.94 6.52 -17.63
C ASN A 71 -23.25 5.62 -16.58
N GLY A 72 -24.00 4.66 -16.04
CA GLY A 72 -23.52 3.77 -14.97
C GLY A 72 -22.38 2.84 -15.40
N ASP A 73 -22.37 2.39 -16.65
CA ASP A 73 -21.33 1.48 -17.15
C ASP A 73 -20.02 2.24 -17.39
N GLU A 74 -20.09 3.44 -17.98
CA GLU A 74 -18.93 4.34 -18.09
C GLU A 74 -18.39 4.71 -16.70
N ARG A 75 -19.25 4.92 -15.71
CA ARG A 75 -18.83 5.25 -14.33
C ARG A 75 -17.98 4.13 -13.74
N LYS A 76 -18.41 2.87 -13.90
CA LYS A 76 -17.64 1.69 -13.47
C LYS A 76 -16.33 1.56 -14.23
N GLN A 77 -16.37 1.73 -15.55
CA GLN A 77 -15.17 1.64 -16.40
C GLN A 77 -14.15 2.72 -16.07
N TYR A 78 -14.58 3.95 -15.81
CA TYR A 78 -13.69 5.07 -15.52
C TYR A 78 -13.08 4.96 -14.12
N GLU A 79 -13.83 4.47 -13.13
CA GLU A 79 -13.24 4.13 -11.83
C GLU A 79 -12.20 3.00 -11.98
N TRP A 80 -12.51 1.94 -12.73
CA TRP A 80 -11.55 0.87 -13.01
C TRP A 80 -10.29 1.40 -13.71
N ASN A 81 -10.43 2.27 -14.72
CA ASN A 81 -9.29 2.91 -15.39
C ASN A 81 -8.44 3.72 -14.40
N ALA A 82 -9.08 4.51 -13.54
CA ALA A 82 -8.42 5.36 -12.55
C ALA A 82 -7.65 4.54 -11.51
N ARG A 83 -8.23 3.45 -11.01
CA ARG A 83 -7.57 2.48 -10.14
C ARG A 83 -6.41 1.80 -10.84
N THR A 84 -6.61 1.38 -12.08
CA THR A 84 -5.60 0.67 -12.88
C THR A 84 -4.36 1.51 -13.16
N GLN A 85 -4.54 2.79 -13.50
CA GLN A 85 -3.43 3.69 -13.82
C GLN A 85 -2.43 3.85 -12.65
N VAL A 86 -2.91 3.87 -11.41
CA VAL A 86 -2.05 4.09 -10.22
C VAL A 86 -1.57 2.79 -9.56
N THR A 87 -1.86 1.63 -10.16
CA THR A 87 -1.56 0.29 -9.57
C THR A 87 -0.96 -0.69 -10.59
N MET A 88 -1.69 -1.75 -11.00
CA MET A 88 -1.19 -2.88 -11.77
C MET A 88 -1.03 -2.59 -13.27
N TRP A 89 -1.60 -1.52 -13.84
CA TRP A 89 -1.65 -1.36 -15.30
C TRP A 89 -2.33 -2.57 -15.99
N TYR A 90 -2.05 -2.86 -17.27
CA TYR A 90 -2.95 -3.66 -18.11
C TYR A 90 -2.42 -5.03 -18.60
N ASP A 91 -1.11 -5.24 -18.70
CA ASP A 91 -0.50 -6.41 -19.37
C ASP A 91 -0.10 -7.56 -18.42
N SER A 92 -0.76 -7.68 -17.26
CA SER A 92 -0.54 -8.79 -16.33
C SER A 92 -1.25 -10.08 -16.75
N ASN A 93 -0.80 -11.20 -16.20
CA ASN A 93 -1.49 -12.48 -16.20
C ASN A 93 -1.41 -13.10 -14.80
N ASP A 94 -2.00 -14.28 -14.62
CA ASP A 94 -2.06 -14.95 -13.31
C ASP A 94 -0.69 -15.14 -12.64
N VAL A 95 0.39 -15.24 -13.43
CA VAL A 95 1.74 -15.48 -12.94
C VAL A 95 2.58 -14.22 -12.90
N ASN A 96 2.44 -13.33 -13.88
CA ASN A 96 3.33 -12.20 -14.06
C ASN A 96 2.55 -10.90 -13.99
N GLN A 97 3.03 -9.99 -13.17
CA GLN A 97 2.52 -8.63 -13.11
C GLN A 97 2.88 -7.86 -14.38
N SER A 98 2.17 -6.75 -14.61
CA SER A 98 2.50 -5.80 -15.67
C SER A 98 3.95 -5.34 -15.57
N LYS A 99 4.60 -5.06 -16.70
CA LYS A 99 5.91 -4.39 -16.69
C LYS A 99 5.85 -2.97 -16.16
N LEU A 100 4.66 -2.37 -16.12
CA LEU A 100 4.39 -1.03 -15.60
C LEU A 100 3.77 -1.05 -14.19
N HIS A 101 3.68 -2.21 -13.53
CA HIS A 101 3.15 -2.28 -12.17
C HIS A 101 3.82 -1.25 -11.25
N ASP A 102 3.01 -0.52 -10.48
CA ASP A 102 3.42 0.56 -9.58
C ASP A 102 4.21 1.71 -10.26
N TYR A 103 4.26 1.83 -11.60
CA TYR A 103 4.97 2.93 -12.30
C TYR A 103 4.44 4.31 -11.91
N ALA A 104 3.12 4.46 -11.85
CA ALA A 104 2.45 5.69 -11.44
C ALA A 104 1.92 5.60 -10.01
N ASN A 105 2.63 4.90 -9.12
CA ASN A 105 2.30 4.82 -7.70
C ASN A 105 2.08 6.21 -7.07
N LYS A 106 1.31 6.21 -5.99
CA LYS A 106 0.98 7.42 -5.22
C LYS A 106 1.01 7.12 -3.74
N PHE A 107 1.46 8.10 -2.97
CA PHE A 107 1.21 8.15 -1.54
C PHE A 107 -0.12 8.86 -1.31
N TRP A 108 -1.21 8.12 -1.46
CA TRP A 108 -2.55 8.60 -1.18
C TRP A 108 -3.19 7.78 -0.06
N SER A 109 -3.88 8.47 0.85
CA SER A 109 -4.73 7.82 1.85
C SER A 109 -5.83 7.02 1.16
N GLY A 110 -6.13 5.85 1.73
CA GLY A 110 -6.95 4.81 1.13
C GLY A 110 -6.15 3.88 0.22
N LEU A 111 -5.25 4.41 -0.62
CA LEU A 111 -4.41 3.57 -1.48
C LEU A 111 -3.34 2.83 -0.66
N LEU A 112 -2.72 3.48 0.33
CA LEU A 112 -1.78 2.82 1.23
C LEU A 112 -2.45 1.68 2.00
N GLU A 113 -3.58 1.95 2.66
CA GLU A 113 -4.24 0.96 3.50
C GLU A 113 -4.95 -0.16 2.72
N ASP A 114 -5.61 0.13 1.60
CA ASP A 114 -6.42 -0.88 0.89
C ASP A 114 -5.67 -1.60 -0.24
N TYR A 115 -4.56 -1.04 -0.74
CA TYR A 115 -3.78 -1.64 -1.82
C TYR A 115 -2.36 -2.04 -1.42
N TYR A 116 -1.59 -1.16 -0.77
CA TYR A 116 -0.19 -1.45 -0.43
C TYR A 116 -0.05 -2.32 0.83
N LEU A 117 -0.79 -2.03 1.90
CA LEU A 117 -0.74 -2.75 3.17
C LEU A 117 -1.06 -4.25 3.04
N PRO A 118 -2.12 -4.68 2.32
CA PRO A 118 -2.42 -6.10 2.20
C PRO A 118 -1.33 -6.87 1.44
N ARG A 119 -0.70 -6.24 0.44
CA ARG A 119 0.43 -6.82 -0.32
C ARG A 119 1.66 -6.99 0.56
N ALA A 120 2.01 -5.97 1.36
CA ALA A 120 3.11 -6.04 2.32
C ALA A 120 2.86 -7.14 3.38
N ARG A 121 1.64 -7.19 3.93
CA ARG A 121 1.25 -8.23 4.90
C ARG A 121 1.39 -9.63 4.31
N LEU A 122 0.92 -9.83 3.08
CA LEU A 122 1.04 -11.10 2.38
C LEU A 122 2.50 -11.52 2.20
N TYR A 123 3.37 -10.58 1.82
CA TYR A 123 4.80 -10.83 1.66
C TYR A 123 5.46 -11.29 2.97
N PHE A 124 5.30 -10.54 4.05
CA PHE A 124 5.89 -10.88 5.35
C PHE A 124 5.32 -12.19 5.94
N ASN A 125 4.02 -12.44 5.75
CA ASN A 125 3.41 -13.69 6.18
C ASN A 125 4.03 -14.91 5.48
N GLU A 126 4.27 -14.84 4.17
CA GLU A 126 4.89 -15.95 3.44
C GLU A 126 6.37 -16.11 3.83
N MET A 127 7.10 -15.02 4.13
CA MET A 127 8.45 -15.09 4.69
C MET A 127 8.46 -15.79 6.06
N LEU A 128 7.62 -15.35 7.00
CA LEU A 128 7.51 -15.96 8.33
C LEU A 128 7.11 -17.44 8.25
N LYS A 129 6.13 -17.76 7.39
CA LYS A 129 5.69 -19.13 7.15
C LYS A 129 6.82 -20.01 6.62
N SER A 130 7.58 -19.52 5.64
CA SER A 130 8.68 -20.28 5.06
C SER A 130 9.76 -20.63 6.09
N LEU A 131 10.08 -19.71 7.02
CA LEU A 131 10.99 -20.01 8.14
C LEU A 131 10.40 -21.00 9.14
N ARG A 132 9.13 -20.84 9.55
CA ARG A 132 8.45 -21.75 10.50
C ARG A 132 8.38 -23.17 9.97
N ASP A 133 8.01 -23.31 8.70
CA ASP A 133 7.85 -24.60 8.03
C ASP A 133 9.19 -25.19 7.55
N LYS A 134 10.30 -24.44 7.68
CA LYS A 134 11.62 -24.77 7.13
C LYS A 134 11.58 -25.08 5.63
N LYS A 135 10.79 -24.31 4.88
CA LYS A 135 10.60 -24.45 3.43
C LYS A 135 11.17 -23.23 2.70
N ILE A 136 11.44 -23.39 1.41
CA ILE A 136 11.78 -22.26 0.55
C ILE A 136 10.59 -21.31 0.39
N PHE A 137 10.86 -20.01 0.29
CA PHE A 137 9.85 -19.00 -0.04
C PHE A 137 9.27 -19.29 -1.44
N LYS A 138 7.97 -19.55 -1.52
CA LYS A 138 7.31 -19.93 -2.78
C LYS A 138 6.96 -18.70 -3.59
N VAL A 139 7.96 -18.13 -4.28
CA VAL A 139 7.83 -16.87 -5.05
C VAL A 139 6.64 -16.87 -5.99
N GLU A 140 6.44 -17.93 -6.77
CA GLU A 140 5.33 -17.99 -7.73
C GLU A 140 3.97 -17.97 -7.03
N LYS A 141 3.82 -18.72 -5.95
CA LYS A 141 2.57 -18.76 -5.17
C LYS A 141 2.25 -17.37 -4.60
N TRP A 142 3.23 -16.76 -3.90
CA TRP A 142 3.09 -15.40 -3.38
C TRP A 142 2.72 -14.41 -4.48
N ARG A 143 3.34 -14.54 -5.66
CA ARG A 143 3.12 -13.66 -6.80
C ARG A 143 1.70 -13.75 -7.35
N ARG A 144 1.21 -14.98 -7.58
CA ARG A 144 -0.19 -15.24 -7.99
C ARG A 144 -1.17 -14.60 -7.02
N GLU A 145 -0.93 -14.75 -5.72
CA GLU A 145 -1.82 -14.22 -4.68
C GLU A 145 -1.89 -12.69 -4.69
N TRP A 146 -0.77 -11.97 -4.73
CA TRP A 146 -0.83 -10.50 -4.73
C TRP A 146 -1.30 -9.90 -6.06
N ILE A 147 -1.07 -10.58 -7.20
CA ILE A 147 -1.65 -10.20 -8.50
C ILE A 147 -3.17 -10.30 -8.45
N MET A 148 -3.70 -11.42 -7.96
CA MET A 148 -5.14 -11.61 -7.77
C MET A 148 -5.74 -10.55 -6.84
N MET A 149 -5.07 -10.25 -5.71
CA MET A 149 -5.49 -9.17 -4.82
C MET A 149 -5.53 -7.81 -5.52
N SER A 150 -4.55 -7.54 -6.38
CA SER A 150 -4.48 -6.29 -7.12
C SER A 150 -5.63 -6.14 -8.10
N HIS A 151 -5.93 -7.18 -8.87
CA HIS A 151 -7.07 -7.17 -9.79
C HIS A 151 -8.40 -7.07 -9.06
N LYS A 152 -8.55 -7.75 -7.92
CA LYS A 152 -9.75 -7.63 -7.08
C LYS A 152 -9.95 -6.19 -6.60
N TRP A 153 -8.88 -5.51 -6.17
CA TRP A 153 -8.95 -4.12 -5.74
C TRP A 153 -9.30 -3.15 -6.89
N GLN A 154 -8.78 -3.40 -8.10
CA GLN A 154 -9.11 -2.61 -9.29
C GLN A 154 -10.56 -2.79 -9.75
N GLN A 155 -11.07 -4.01 -9.67
CA GLN A 155 -12.45 -4.36 -10.03
C GLN A 155 -13.47 -3.90 -9.00
N SER A 156 -13.03 -3.53 -7.80
CA SER A 156 -13.94 -3.07 -6.77
C SER A 156 -14.50 -1.68 -7.10
N SER A 157 -15.80 -1.53 -6.88
CA SER A 157 -16.58 -0.32 -7.18
C SER A 157 -17.51 0.09 -6.04
N SER A 158 -17.40 -0.58 -4.88
CA SER A 158 -18.25 -0.36 -3.72
C SER A 158 -17.60 0.50 -2.63
N GLU A 159 -16.27 0.54 -2.55
CA GLU A 159 -15.59 1.33 -1.52
C GLU A 159 -15.64 2.81 -1.86
N VAL A 160 -16.08 3.60 -0.89
CA VAL A 160 -16.11 5.06 -0.98
C VAL A 160 -14.95 5.60 -0.18
N TYR A 161 -14.08 6.36 -0.86
CA TYR A 161 -12.94 7.01 -0.23
C TYR A 161 -13.24 8.49 0.04
N PRO A 162 -12.74 9.07 1.14
CA PRO A 162 -12.90 10.49 1.43
C PRO A 162 -12.35 11.38 0.30
N VAL A 163 -13.08 12.46 0.01
CA VAL A 163 -12.68 13.54 -0.93
C VAL A 163 -12.29 14.83 -0.21
N LYS A 164 -12.32 14.80 1.12
CA LYS A 164 -11.96 15.91 2.00
C LYS A 164 -11.11 15.41 3.14
N ALA A 165 -10.04 16.15 3.41
CA ALA A 165 -9.08 15.85 4.44
C ALA A 165 -9.71 15.92 5.82
N LYS A 166 -9.18 15.11 6.73
CA LYS A 166 -9.54 15.10 8.14
C LYS A 166 -8.29 14.93 8.99
N GLY A 167 -8.22 15.73 10.06
CA GLY A 167 -7.12 15.70 11.02
C GLY A 167 -6.23 16.93 10.93
N ASP A 168 -5.44 17.14 11.99
CA ASP A 168 -4.44 18.20 12.05
C ASP A 168 -3.08 17.63 11.65
N ALA A 169 -2.61 18.00 10.46
CA ALA A 169 -1.34 17.55 9.92
C ALA A 169 -0.15 17.82 10.85
N LEU A 170 -0.13 18.97 11.54
CA LEU A 170 0.98 19.31 12.44
C LEU A 170 0.95 18.45 13.71
N ALA A 171 -0.24 18.26 14.30
CA ALA A 171 -0.39 17.40 15.47
C ALA A 171 -0.03 15.95 15.15
N ILE A 172 -0.51 15.42 14.02
CA ILE A 172 -0.19 14.07 13.54
C ILE A 172 1.32 13.94 13.31
N SER A 173 1.94 14.89 12.60
CA SER A 173 3.39 14.86 12.37
C SER A 173 4.22 14.87 13.66
N ARG A 174 3.82 15.67 14.66
CA ARG A 174 4.50 15.69 15.97
C ARG A 174 4.38 14.35 16.69
N HIS A 175 3.18 13.77 16.70
CA HIS A 175 2.95 12.45 17.28
C HIS A 175 3.83 11.38 16.62
N LEU A 176 3.88 11.36 15.28
CA LEU A 176 4.67 10.40 14.51
C LEU A 176 6.18 10.58 14.72
N LEU A 177 6.64 11.82 14.86
CA LEU A 177 8.04 12.11 15.21
C LEU A 177 8.37 11.50 16.58
N SER A 178 7.58 11.77 17.61
CA SER A 178 7.80 11.20 18.95
C SER A 178 7.69 9.68 19.00
N LYS A 179 6.80 9.09 18.19
CA LYS A 179 6.60 7.63 18.13
C LYS A 179 7.81 6.90 17.54
N TYR A 180 8.41 7.45 16.48
CA TYR A 180 9.42 6.75 15.71
C TYR A 180 10.86 7.24 15.93
N PHE A 181 11.02 8.44 16.49
CA PHE A 181 12.31 9.07 16.76
C PHE A 181 12.34 9.63 18.20
N PRO A 182 12.25 8.75 19.22
CA PRO A 182 12.32 9.14 20.63
C PRO A 182 13.70 9.64 21.05
#